data_AF-A0A947WK42-F1
#
_entry.id   AF-A0A947WK42-F1
#
_cell.length_a   1.000
_cell.length_b   1.000
_cell.length_c   1.000
_cell.angle_alpha   90.00
_cell.angle_beta   90.00
_cell.angle_gamma   90.00
#
_symmetry.space_group_name_H-M   'P 1'
#
loop_
_entity.id
_entity.type
_entity.pdbx_description
1 polymer ?
#
loop_
_entity_poly.entity_id
_entity_poly.type
_entity_poly.pdbx_seq_one_letter_code
_entity_poly.pdbx_strand_id
1 'polypeptide(L)'
;MGLEKPYYRIARTENGADYILDKRYAPDRFLLLQSYQLIENDLKAILEYVEPADQNEPVFSHRIYELFLRCATEFETNCKSILYANGYQNNNLSIIDYYKVNQATKISEYKIKINCWRNCPKIFRPLQDWAAGPKLCWYQDYNNVKHDRLHHFHYANLKNVIDAAASVLILLFAQFEEYTFSPYNDEIMSTQTDDDGFWYGANSLFNVKPFANWSDDEKYLFVWSQLKSQPDAFEKYPFK
;
A
#
# COMPACT_ATOMS: atom_id res chain seq x y z
N MET A 1 -10.20 24.24 9.90
CA MET A 1 -11.54 23.64 9.78
C MET A 1 -11.32 22.34 9.03
N GLY A 2 -11.64 21.20 9.63
CA GLY A 2 -11.39 19.89 9.00
C GLY A 2 -12.32 19.65 7.82
N LEU A 3 -12.12 18.54 7.13
CA LEU A 3 -12.82 18.20 5.90
C LEU A 3 -14.19 17.59 6.18
N GLU A 4 -15.20 18.08 5.48
CA GLU A 4 -16.60 17.69 5.64
C GLU A 4 -17.01 16.50 4.76
N LYS A 5 -16.11 16.01 3.90
CA LYS A 5 -16.31 14.81 3.06
C LYS A 5 -15.01 14.01 2.95
N PRO A 6 -15.09 12.67 2.86
CA PRO A 6 -13.93 11.85 2.51
C PRO A 6 -13.55 12.02 1.04
N TYR A 7 -12.27 11.91 0.72
CA TYR A 7 -11.81 11.82 -0.66
C TYR A 7 -11.98 10.41 -1.22
N TYR A 8 -12.11 10.27 -2.53
CA TYR A 8 -12.11 8.95 -3.17
C TYR A 8 -10.78 8.22 -2.92
N ARG A 9 -10.85 6.96 -2.46
CA ARG A 9 -9.70 6.06 -2.27
C ARG A 9 -8.57 6.64 -1.41
N ILE A 10 -8.88 7.51 -0.46
CA ILE A 10 -7.91 8.07 0.48
C ILE A 10 -8.55 7.98 1.87
N ALA A 11 -8.07 7.03 2.66
CA ALA A 11 -8.54 6.80 4.02
C ALA A 11 -7.66 7.52 5.05
N ARG A 12 -8.22 7.75 6.24
CA ARG A 12 -7.56 8.42 7.37
C ARG A 12 -8.06 7.80 8.68
N THR A 13 -7.15 7.16 9.41
CA THR A 13 -7.38 6.25 10.56
C THR A 13 -8.01 6.90 11.81
N GLU A 14 -8.55 8.11 11.71
CA GLU A 14 -9.07 8.87 12.86
C GLU A 14 -10.61 8.85 12.97
N ASN A 15 -11.33 8.58 11.87
CA ASN A 15 -12.78 8.46 11.87
C ASN A 15 -13.20 7.12 11.31
N GLY A 16 -14.16 6.45 11.96
CA GLY A 16 -14.63 5.11 11.61
C GLY A 16 -14.73 4.85 10.10
N ALA A 17 -14.32 3.65 9.70
CA ALA A 17 -14.03 3.30 8.33
C ALA A 17 -15.28 2.95 7.48
N ASP A 18 -16.50 3.10 8.00
CA ASP A 18 -17.75 2.66 7.34
C ASP A 18 -17.95 3.23 5.93
N TYR A 19 -17.45 4.43 5.64
CA TYR A 19 -17.54 5.05 4.31
C TYR A 19 -16.75 4.28 3.24
N ILE A 20 -15.72 3.54 3.64
CA ILE A 20 -14.90 2.69 2.78
C ILE A 20 -15.72 1.54 2.20
N LEU A 21 -16.76 1.09 2.91
CA LEU A 21 -17.65 0.02 2.47
C LEU A 21 -18.64 0.45 1.37
N ASP A 22 -18.77 1.76 1.14
CA ASP A 22 -19.64 2.25 0.08
C ASP A 22 -19.07 1.89 -1.30
N LYS A 23 -19.88 1.25 -2.15
CA LYS A 23 -19.46 0.83 -3.49
C LYS A 23 -18.96 1.99 -4.36
N ARG A 24 -19.41 3.23 -4.10
CA ARG A 24 -18.96 4.42 -4.83
C ARG A 24 -17.53 4.83 -4.49
N TYR A 25 -17.05 4.45 -3.30
CA TYR A 25 -15.69 4.75 -2.86
C TYR A 25 -14.65 4.00 -3.69
N ALA A 26 -14.82 2.68 -3.81
CA ALA A 26 -13.96 1.79 -4.60
C ALA A 26 -14.70 0.48 -4.96
N PRO A 27 -15.34 0.38 -6.14
CA PRO A 27 -16.15 -0.80 -6.49
C PRO A 27 -15.34 -2.08 -6.73
N ASP A 28 -14.03 -1.96 -6.90
CA ASP A 28 -13.05 -3.00 -7.22
C ASP A 28 -12.19 -3.41 -6.02
N ARG A 29 -12.49 -2.93 -4.80
CA ARG A 29 -11.71 -3.21 -3.59
C ARG A 29 -11.34 -4.68 -3.45
N PHE A 30 -12.33 -5.58 -3.53
CA PHE A 30 -12.07 -7.02 -3.38
C PHE A 30 -11.12 -7.59 -4.45
N LEU A 31 -11.14 -7.05 -5.67
CA LEU A 31 -10.22 -7.47 -6.73
C LEU A 31 -8.78 -7.06 -6.40
N LEU A 32 -8.59 -5.82 -5.93
CA LEU A 32 -7.27 -5.32 -5.52
C LEU A 32 -6.73 -6.09 -4.31
N LEU A 33 -7.57 -6.36 -3.31
CA LEU A 33 -7.20 -7.16 -2.13
C LEU A 33 -6.87 -8.61 -2.50
N GLN A 34 -7.63 -9.22 -3.43
CA GLN A 34 -7.34 -10.55 -3.93
C GLN A 34 -5.99 -10.61 -4.64
N SER A 35 -5.68 -9.63 -5.52
CA SER A 35 -4.38 -9.54 -6.19
C SER A 35 -3.23 -9.49 -5.18
N TYR A 36 -3.36 -8.68 -4.13
CA TYR A 36 -2.36 -8.61 -3.08
C TYR A 36 -2.25 -9.91 -2.27
N GLN A 37 -3.37 -10.57 -1.96
CA GLN A 37 -3.33 -11.86 -1.23
C GLN A 37 -2.52 -12.91 -1.99
N LEU A 38 -2.62 -12.93 -3.32
CA LEU A 38 -1.80 -13.81 -4.17
C LEU A 38 -0.32 -13.45 -4.13
N ILE A 39 0.00 -12.14 -4.17
CA ILE A 39 1.38 -11.64 -4.01
C ILE A 39 1.97 -12.06 -2.67
N GLU A 40 1.23 -11.85 -1.58
CA GLU A 40 1.71 -12.16 -0.23
C GLU A 40 1.90 -13.68 -0.04
N ASN A 41 1.00 -14.51 -0.59
CA ASN A 41 1.14 -15.96 -0.54
C ASN A 41 2.36 -16.45 -1.33
N ASP A 42 2.63 -15.89 -2.51
CA ASP A 42 3.83 -16.22 -3.28
C ASP A 42 5.11 -15.75 -2.57
N LEU A 43 5.07 -14.62 -1.85
CA LEU A 43 6.19 -14.19 -1.02
C LEU A 43 6.44 -15.16 0.14
N LYS A 44 5.37 -15.60 0.84
CA LYS A 44 5.47 -16.62 1.89
C LYS A 44 6.10 -17.91 1.34
N ALA A 45 5.70 -18.36 0.15
CA ALA A 45 6.29 -19.53 -0.49
C ALA A 45 7.78 -19.34 -0.81
N ILE A 46 8.24 -18.14 -1.19
CA ILE A 46 9.68 -17.85 -1.35
C ILE A 46 10.40 -17.95 0.01
N LEU A 47 9.78 -17.44 1.07
CA LEU A 47 10.34 -17.44 2.42
C LEU A 47 10.42 -18.84 3.07
N GLU A 48 9.72 -19.84 2.52
CA GLU A 48 9.90 -21.26 2.89
C GLU A 48 11.29 -21.79 2.49
N TYR A 49 11.89 -21.23 1.44
CA TYR A 49 13.21 -21.64 0.93
C TYR A 49 14.32 -20.64 1.28
N VAL A 50 13.99 -19.35 1.32
CA VAL A 50 14.93 -18.27 1.61
C VAL A 50 14.59 -17.69 2.97
N GLU A 51 15.40 -18.06 3.98
CA GLU A 51 15.21 -17.59 5.34
C GLU A 51 15.13 -16.05 5.42
N PRO A 52 14.10 -15.46 6.05
CA PRO A 52 13.95 -14.01 6.24
C PRO A 52 15.04 -13.46 7.18
N ALA A 53 16.19 -13.09 6.62
CA ALA A 53 17.35 -12.60 7.35
C ALA A 53 18.11 -11.57 6.50
N ASP A 54 18.79 -10.62 7.15
CA ASP A 54 19.51 -9.55 6.44
C ASP A 54 20.57 -10.09 5.47
N GLN A 55 21.25 -11.18 5.82
CA GLN A 55 22.24 -11.85 4.95
C GLN A 55 21.65 -12.40 3.65
N ASN A 56 20.32 -12.65 3.61
CA ASN A 56 19.61 -13.20 2.46
C ASN A 56 18.88 -12.13 1.64
N GLU A 57 18.87 -10.87 2.07
CA GLU A 57 18.32 -9.76 1.28
C GLU A 57 18.81 -9.71 -0.17
N PRO A 58 20.10 -9.97 -0.46
CA PRO A 58 20.61 -9.95 -1.84
C PRO A 58 20.24 -11.17 -2.67
N VAL A 59 19.62 -12.22 -2.11
CA VAL A 59 19.26 -13.43 -2.85
C VAL A 59 18.30 -13.09 -3.97
N PHE A 60 18.63 -13.48 -5.19
CA PHE A 60 17.82 -13.26 -6.39
C PHE A 60 17.54 -14.59 -7.10
N SER A 61 16.41 -14.68 -7.79
CA SER A 61 16.04 -15.87 -8.57
C SER A 61 14.97 -15.52 -9.60
N HIS A 62 14.68 -16.44 -10.52
CA HIS A 62 13.59 -16.25 -11.48
C HIS A 62 12.22 -16.13 -10.79
N ARG A 63 12.01 -16.84 -9.67
CA ARG A 63 10.78 -16.75 -8.88
C ARG A 63 10.64 -15.39 -8.20
N ILE A 64 11.73 -14.85 -7.67
CA ILE A 64 11.75 -13.50 -7.08
C ILE A 64 11.51 -12.45 -8.16
N TYR A 65 12.13 -12.59 -9.34
CA TYR A 65 11.87 -11.71 -10.50
C TYR A 65 10.41 -11.68 -10.93
N GLU A 66 9.78 -12.84 -11.09
CA GLU A 66 8.37 -12.94 -11.47
C GLU A 66 7.44 -12.28 -10.44
N LEU A 67 7.73 -12.45 -9.15
CA LEU A 67 6.97 -11.80 -8.09
C LEU A 67 7.24 -10.28 -8.06
N PHE A 68 8.49 -9.86 -8.23
CA PHE A 68 8.86 -8.45 -8.24
C PHE A 68 8.16 -7.65 -9.33
N LEU A 69 8.06 -8.21 -10.56
CA LEU A 69 7.28 -7.60 -11.63
C LEU A 69 5.80 -7.45 -11.24
N ARG A 70 5.19 -8.49 -10.67
CA ARG A 70 3.77 -8.46 -10.26
C ARG A 70 3.51 -7.43 -9.17
N CYS A 71 4.39 -7.36 -8.14
CA CYS A 71 4.31 -6.34 -7.10
C CYS A 71 4.38 -4.93 -7.69
N ALA A 72 5.36 -4.67 -8.56
CA ALA A 72 5.52 -3.35 -9.16
C ALA A 72 4.33 -2.95 -10.04
N THR A 73 3.79 -3.87 -10.85
CA THR A 73 2.59 -3.59 -11.65
C THR A 73 1.35 -3.37 -10.80
N GLU A 74 1.20 -4.09 -9.69
CA GLU A 74 0.07 -3.91 -8.76
C GLU A 74 0.18 -2.58 -8.00
N PHE A 75 1.40 -2.17 -7.64
CA PHE A 75 1.68 -0.86 -7.07
C PHE A 75 1.26 0.26 -8.03
N GLU A 76 1.64 0.14 -9.32
CA GLU A 76 1.22 1.10 -10.35
C GLU A 76 -0.30 1.12 -10.52
N THR A 77 -0.97 -0.03 -10.55
CA THR A 77 -2.43 -0.13 -10.65
C THR A 77 -3.13 0.62 -9.52
N ASN A 78 -2.69 0.42 -8.27
CA ASN A 78 -3.26 1.12 -7.12
C ASN A 78 -3.02 2.63 -7.17
N CYS A 79 -1.82 3.08 -7.55
CA CYS A 79 -1.53 4.50 -7.74
C CYS A 79 -2.45 5.12 -8.82
N LYS A 80 -2.61 4.44 -9.96
CA LYS A 80 -3.50 4.87 -11.06
C LYS A 80 -4.95 4.98 -10.58
N SER A 81 -5.45 3.97 -9.87
CA SER A 81 -6.82 3.96 -9.35
C SER A 81 -7.10 5.14 -8.42
N ILE A 82 -6.17 5.48 -7.52
CA ILE A 82 -6.29 6.65 -6.63
C ILE A 82 -6.30 7.95 -7.44
N LEU A 83 -5.34 8.14 -8.36
CA LEU A 83 -5.23 9.34 -9.18
C LEU A 83 -6.48 9.57 -10.04
N TYR A 84 -6.93 8.53 -10.75
CA TYR A 84 -8.08 8.61 -11.67
C TYR A 84 -9.41 8.81 -10.94
N ALA A 85 -9.61 8.16 -9.79
CA ALA A 85 -10.82 8.37 -8.98
C ALA A 85 -10.97 9.84 -8.53
N ASN A 86 -9.84 10.53 -8.37
CA ASN A 86 -9.78 11.95 -8.00
C ASN A 86 -9.66 12.89 -9.22
N GLY A 87 -9.87 12.39 -10.44
CA GLY A 87 -9.95 13.21 -11.64
C GLY A 87 -8.61 13.65 -12.23
N TYR A 88 -7.48 13.07 -11.79
CA TYR A 88 -6.19 13.33 -12.42
C TYR A 88 -6.15 12.70 -13.83
N GLN A 89 -5.96 13.51 -14.88
CA GLN A 89 -5.98 13.03 -16.26
C GLN A 89 -4.58 13.10 -16.89
N ASN A 90 -3.90 11.97 -16.96
CA ASN A 90 -2.66 11.79 -17.71
C ASN A 90 -2.63 10.36 -18.28
N ASN A 91 -2.35 10.24 -19.57
CA ASN A 91 -2.33 8.94 -20.27
C ASN A 91 -1.01 8.18 -20.10
N ASN A 92 0.07 8.87 -19.71
CA ASN A 92 1.42 8.31 -19.58
C ASN A 92 1.96 8.58 -18.18
N LEU A 93 1.34 7.95 -17.19
CA LEU A 93 1.75 8.08 -15.79
C LEU A 93 3.13 7.49 -15.54
N SER A 94 3.89 8.17 -14.70
CA SER A 94 5.24 7.84 -14.29
C SER A 94 5.37 7.82 -12.76
N ILE A 95 6.54 7.46 -12.25
CA ILE A 95 6.83 7.54 -10.81
C ILE A 95 6.65 8.95 -10.22
N ILE A 96 6.80 9.99 -11.06
CA ILE A 96 6.58 11.38 -10.65
C ILE A 96 5.09 11.64 -10.40
N ASP A 97 4.21 11.04 -11.20
CA ASP A 97 2.77 11.14 -10.98
C ASP A 97 2.35 10.32 -9.75
N TYR A 98 2.88 9.10 -9.61
CA TYR A 98 2.58 8.25 -8.45
C TYR A 98 3.05 8.87 -7.13
N TYR A 99 4.15 9.63 -7.15
CA TYR A 99 4.63 10.39 -6.00
C TYR A 99 3.57 11.36 -5.44
N LYS A 100 2.67 11.88 -6.28
CA LYS A 100 1.59 12.79 -5.84
C LYS A 100 0.63 12.12 -4.86
N VAL A 101 0.45 10.80 -4.96
CA VAL A 101 -0.36 10.01 -4.01
C VAL A 101 0.16 10.22 -2.58
N ASN A 102 1.48 10.33 -2.40
CA ASN A 102 2.08 10.55 -1.09
C ASN A 102 1.60 11.83 -0.40
N GLN A 103 1.30 12.89 -1.16
CA GLN A 103 0.80 14.14 -0.59
C GLN A 103 -0.56 13.96 0.08
N ALA A 104 -1.41 13.13 -0.52
CA ALA A 104 -2.77 12.85 -0.05
C ALA A 104 -2.82 11.82 1.09
N THR A 105 -1.92 10.83 1.08
CA THR A 105 -1.99 9.64 1.95
C THR A 105 -0.86 9.54 2.98
N LYS A 106 0.22 10.33 2.84
CA LYS A 106 1.43 10.28 3.68
C LYS A 106 2.10 8.89 3.75
N ILE A 107 1.95 8.06 2.71
CA ILE A 107 2.44 6.67 2.66
C ILE A 107 3.96 6.51 2.82
N SER A 108 4.75 7.56 2.62
CA SER A 108 6.19 7.55 2.95
C SER A 108 6.46 7.44 4.44
N GLU A 109 5.50 7.80 5.30
CA GLU A 109 5.64 7.74 6.77
C GLU A 109 5.28 6.36 7.34
N TYR A 110 4.54 5.55 6.59
CA TYR A 110 4.05 4.25 7.02
C TYR A 110 5.22 3.30 7.27
N LYS A 111 5.11 2.53 8.37
CA LYS A 111 6.10 1.49 8.71
C LYS A 111 5.50 0.12 8.51
N ILE A 112 6.36 -0.82 8.13
CA ILE A 112 6.03 -2.23 7.99
C ILE A 112 6.86 -3.03 8.98
N LYS A 113 6.26 -4.05 9.58
CA LYS A 113 6.92 -5.01 10.46
C LYS A 113 6.75 -6.43 9.93
N ILE A 114 7.85 -7.19 9.90
CA ILE A 114 7.84 -8.64 9.64
C ILE A 114 8.30 -9.32 10.92
N ASN A 115 7.40 -10.08 11.57
CA ASN A 115 7.69 -10.70 12.86
C ASN A 115 8.61 -11.92 12.74
N CYS A 116 8.53 -12.68 11.66
CA CYS A 116 9.32 -13.89 11.44
C CYS A 116 10.75 -13.63 10.95
N TRP A 117 11.25 -12.40 11.05
CA TRP A 117 12.62 -12.09 10.65
C TRP A 117 13.63 -12.63 11.66
N ARG A 118 14.74 -13.18 11.17
CA ARG A 118 15.76 -13.85 11.99
C ARG A 118 16.37 -12.89 13.01
N ASN A 119 16.56 -13.39 14.24
CA ASN A 119 17.07 -12.69 15.43
C ASN A 119 16.12 -11.65 16.04
N CYS A 120 15.45 -10.83 15.24
CA CYS A 120 14.46 -9.86 15.70
C CYS A 120 13.50 -9.43 14.58
N PRO A 121 12.28 -8.96 14.91
CA PRO A 121 11.36 -8.42 13.91
C PRO A 121 12.00 -7.30 13.08
N LYS A 122 11.84 -7.35 11.76
CA LYS A 122 12.31 -6.29 10.86
C LYS A 122 11.27 -5.19 10.76
N ILE A 123 11.66 -3.95 11.03
CA ILE A 123 10.82 -2.75 10.85
C ILE A 123 11.47 -1.82 9.82
N PHE A 124 10.73 -1.42 8.79
CA PHE A 124 11.25 -0.59 7.70
C PHE A 124 10.14 0.25 7.06
N ARG A 125 10.53 1.18 6.18
CA ARG A 125 9.64 2.07 5.42
C ARG A 125 9.93 1.92 3.93
N PRO A 126 9.17 1.11 3.18
CA PRO A 126 9.51 0.80 1.79
C PRO A 126 9.36 1.99 0.83
N LEU A 127 8.64 3.03 1.25
CA LEU A 127 8.39 4.26 0.48
C LEU A 127 9.12 5.49 1.05
N GLN A 128 10.10 5.31 1.95
CA GLN A 128 10.75 6.44 2.62
C GLN A 128 11.48 7.40 1.67
N ASP A 129 11.95 6.93 0.52
CA ASP A 129 12.70 7.75 -0.45
C ASP A 129 11.84 8.93 -0.97
N TRP A 130 10.51 8.77 -0.93
CA TRP A 130 9.55 9.81 -1.24
C TRP A 130 9.55 11.00 -0.27
N ALA A 131 10.13 10.86 0.92
CA ALA A 131 10.40 12.02 1.79
C ALA A 131 11.43 12.99 1.15
N ALA A 132 12.30 12.49 0.27
CA ALA A 132 13.35 13.29 -0.38
C ALA A 132 13.03 13.69 -1.83
N GLY A 133 12.02 13.09 -2.46
CA GLY A 133 11.57 13.45 -3.82
C GLY A 133 10.93 12.29 -4.59
N PRO A 134 10.61 12.46 -5.89
CA PRO A 134 9.84 11.49 -6.67
C PRO A 134 10.68 10.30 -7.17
N LYS A 135 11.45 9.68 -6.27
CA LYS A 135 12.30 8.52 -6.57
C LYS A 135 12.08 7.44 -5.51
N LEU A 136 11.98 6.19 -5.94
CA LEU A 136 12.07 5.01 -5.06
C LEU A 136 13.21 4.13 -5.60
N CYS A 137 14.09 3.67 -4.72
CA CYS A 137 15.21 2.80 -5.12
C CYS A 137 14.69 1.50 -5.74
N TRP A 138 13.78 0.79 -5.05
CA TRP A 138 13.23 -0.48 -5.54
C TRP A 138 12.48 -0.30 -6.88
N TYR A 139 11.81 0.83 -7.11
CA TYR A 139 11.10 1.07 -8.37
C TYR A 139 12.07 1.36 -9.54
N GLN A 140 13.20 2.02 -9.27
CA GLN A 140 14.26 2.19 -10.27
C GLN A 140 14.89 0.84 -10.62
N ASP A 141 15.17 0.02 -9.62
CA ASP A 141 15.65 -1.35 -9.78
C ASP A 141 14.68 -2.21 -10.59
N TYR A 142 13.37 -2.13 -10.28
CA TYR A 142 12.31 -2.74 -11.09
C TYR A 142 12.41 -2.33 -12.56
N ASN A 143 12.54 -1.03 -12.85
CA ASN A 143 12.64 -0.57 -14.23
C ASN A 143 13.93 -1.05 -14.90
N ASN A 144 15.07 -1.05 -14.21
CA ASN A 144 16.33 -1.60 -14.72
C ASN A 144 16.16 -3.08 -15.12
N VAL A 145 15.56 -3.90 -14.25
CA VAL A 145 15.31 -5.32 -14.53
C VAL A 145 14.31 -5.50 -15.68
N LYS A 146 13.24 -4.71 -15.70
CA LYS A 146 12.18 -4.76 -16.72
C LYS A 146 12.71 -4.43 -18.13
N HIS A 147 13.62 -3.46 -18.22
CA HIS A 147 14.15 -2.99 -19.51
C HIS A 147 15.43 -3.72 -19.95
N ASP A 148 16.29 -4.15 -19.02
CA ASP A 148 17.52 -4.87 -19.31
C ASP A 148 17.83 -5.94 -18.26
N ARG A 149 17.02 -7.00 -18.28
CA ARG A 149 17.16 -8.14 -17.38
C ARG A 149 18.53 -8.83 -17.50
N LEU A 150 19.16 -8.83 -18.68
CA LEU A 150 20.42 -9.57 -18.88
C LEU A 150 21.55 -9.02 -18.02
N HIS A 151 21.62 -7.70 -17.84
CA HIS A 151 22.65 -7.06 -17.02
C HIS A 151 22.19 -6.77 -15.59
N HIS A 152 20.87 -6.60 -15.38
CA HIS A 152 20.33 -6.14 -14.10
C HIS A 152 19.56 -7.21 -13.31
N PHE A 153 19.61 -8.49 -13.68
CA PHE A 153 18.84 -9.56 -13.03
C PHE A 153 18.99 -9.61 -11.49
N HIS A 154 20.18 -9.29 -10.97
CA HIS A 154 20.47 -9.30 -9.53
C HIS A 154 19.67 -8.26 -8.73
N TYR A 155 19.09 -7.25 -9.38
CA TYR A 155 18.16 -6.32 -8.73
C TYR A 155 16.79 -6.95 -8.45
N ALA A 156 16.46 -8.09 -9.06
CA ALA A 156 15.31 -8.91 -8.66
C ALA A 156 15.66 -9.78 -7.44
N ASN A 157 16.02 -9.12 -6.34
CA ASN A 157 16.41 -9.75 -5.08
C ASN A 157 15.31 -9.68 -4.02
N LEU A 158 15.51 -10.43 -2.92
CA LEU A 158 14.55 -10.57 -1.84
C LEU A 158 14.20 -9.21 -1.21
N LYS A 159 15.19 -8.33 -1.02
CA LYS A 159 14.96 -7.00 -0.48
C LYS A 159 13.97 -6.20 -1.34
N ASN A 160 14.21 -6.14 -2.64
CA ASN A 160 13.40 -5.34 -3.55
C ASN A 160 11.98 -5.90 -3.72
N VAL A 161 11.80 -7.22 -3.73
CA VAL A 161 10.45 -7.81 -3.78
C VAL A 161 9.68 -7.59 -2.47
N ILE A 162 10.35 -7.62 -1.32
CA ILE A 162 9.74 -7.30 -0.01
C ILE A 162 9.32 -5.84 0.00
N ASP A 163 10.19 -4.91 -0.40
CA ASP A 163 9.87 -3.49 -0.45
C ASP A 163 8.69 -3.20 -1.39
N ALA A 164 8.66 -3.84 -2.57
CA ALA A 164 7.57 -3.69 -3.52
C ALA A 164 6.25 -4.29 -2.99
N ALA A 165 6.26 -5.50 -2.44
CA ALA A 165 5.06 -6.14 -1.88
C ALA A 165 4.50 -5.35 -0.68
N ALA A 166 5.39 -4.88 0.21
CA ALA A 166 5.03 -4.03 1.33
C ALA A 166 4.46 -2.67 0.87
N SER A 167 4.98 -2.12 -0.23
CA SER A 167 4.44 -0.88 -0.83
C SER A 167 3.02 -1.06 -1.38
N VAL A 168 2.70 -2.24 -1.96
CA VAL A 168 1.32 -2.57 -2.37
C VAL A 168 0.40 -2.62 -1.15
N LEU A 169 0.80 -3.31 -0.08
CA LEU A 169 0.01 -3.35 1.15
C LEU A 169 -0.24 -1.95 1.73
N ILE A 170 0.78 -1.09 1.78
CA ILE A 170 0.64 0.29 2.26
C ILE A 170 -0.38 1.06 1.42
N LEU A 171 -0.35 0.94 0.10
CA LEU A 171 -1.34 1.59 -0.77
C LEU A 171 -2.75 1.06 -0.53
N LEU A 172 -2.91 -0.23 -0.30
CA LEU A 172 -4.21 -0.81 0.03
C LEU A 172 -4.69 -0.34 1.40
N PHE A 173 -3.81 -0.30 2.41
CA PHE A 173 -4.14 0.24 3.73
C PHE A 173 -4.52 1.72 3.66
N ALA A 174 -3.81 2.52 2.89
CA ALA A 174 -4.14 3.93 2.67
C ALA A 174 -5.47 4.12 1.92
N GLN A 175 -5.98 3.09 1.25
CA GLN A 175 -7.31 3.10 0.63
C GLN A 175 -8.38 2.51 1.55
N PHE A 176 -8.10 1.43 2.29
CA PHE A 176 -9.11 0.55 2.87
C PHE A 176 -8.96 0.30 4.37
N GLU A 177 -7.94 0.87 5.01
CA GLU A 177 -7.62 0.70 6.44
C GLU A 177 -7.70 -0.76 6.88
N GLU A 178 -8.47 -1.05 7.93
CA GLU A 178 -8.65 -2.38 8.51
C GLU A 178 -9.26 -3.40 7.55
N TYR A 179 -10.06 -2.97 6.57
CA TYR A 179 -10.62 -3.85 5.55
C TYR A 179 -9.57 -4.36 4.56
N THR A 180 -8.35 -3.83 4.60
CA THR A 180 -7.23 -4.35 3.79
C THR A 180 -6.92 -5.81 4.11
N PHE A 181 -7.21 -6.25 5.34
CA PHE A 181 -6.99 -7.63 5.77
C PHE A 181 -8.19 -8.56 5.52
N SER A 182 -9.23 -8.06 4.83
CA SER A 182 -10.49 -8.79 4.58
C SER A 182 -10.76 -8.93 3.07
N PRO A 183 -9.96 -9.71 2.33
CA PRO A 183 -10.05 -9.79 0.87
C PRO A 183 -11.33 -10.43 0.32
N TYR A 184 -12.17 -11.06 1.16
CA TYR A 184 -13.32 -11.86 0.73
C TYR A 184 -14.66 -11.45 1.35
N ASN A 185 -14.67 -10.59 2.36
CA ASN A 185 -15.87 -10.13 3.05
C ASN A 185 -15.62 -8.79 3.76
N ASP A 186 -16.66 -8.22 4.38
CA ASP A 186 -16.59 -6.97 5.13
C ASP A 186 -16.29 -7.18 6.63
N GLU A 187 -15.84 -8.38 7.04
CA GLU A 187 -15.64 -8.71 8.44
C GLU A 187 -14.27 -8.20 8.93
N ILE A 188 -14.26 -7.48 10.05
CA ILE A 188 -13.05 -6.90 10.66
C ILE A 188 -12.57 -7.67 11.91
N MET A 189 -13.26 -8.74 12.31
CA MET A 189 -12.98 -9.46 13.57
C MET A 189 -11.57 -10.08 13.62
N SER A 190 -10.87 -10.18 12.49
CA SER A 190 -9.52 -10.73 12.38
C SER A 190 -8.41 -9.67 12.36
N THR A 191 -8.75 -8.38 12.35
CA THR A 191 -7.78 -7.27 12.39
C THR A 191 -7.50 -6.87 13.83
N GLN A 192 -6.22 -6.79 14.17
CA GLN A 192 -5.74 -6.43 15.50
C GLN A 192 -4.67 -5.35 15.40
N THR A 193 -4.42 -4.65 16.51
CA THR A 193 -3.32 -3.70 16.64
C THR A 193 -2.47 -4.10 17.83
N ASP A 194 -1.15 -4.15 17.66
CA ASP A 194 -0.23 -4.42 18.77
C ASP A 194 0.11 -3.16 19.58
N ASP A 195 0.83 -3.33 20.69
CA ASP A 195 1.22 -2.25 21.61
C ASP A 195 2.07 -1.14 20.93
N ASP A 196 2.73 -1.47 19.83
CA ASP A 196 3.51 -0.52 19.04
C ASP A 196 2.66 0.20 17.99
N GLY A 197 1.36 -0.09 17.89
CA GLY A 197 0.44 0.51 16.92
C GLY A 197 0.54 -0.06 15.51
N PHE A 198 1.06 -1.29 15.34
CA PHE A 198 1.01 -1.98 14.06
C PHE A 198 -0.27 -2.82 13.96
N TRP A 199 -1.00 -2.60 12.87
CA TRP A 199 -2.20 -3.29 12.48
C TRP A 199 -1.84 -4.56 11.72
N TYR A 200 -2.53 -5.66 11.98
CA TYR A 200 -2.30 -6.93 11.31
C TYR A 200 -3.58 -7.76 11.22
N GLY A 201 -3.71 -8.52 10.13
CA GLY A 201 -4.68 -9.60 10.01
C GLY A 201 -4.11 -10.93 10.48
N ALA A 202 -4.97 -11.86 10.89
CA ALA A 202 -4.59 -13.16 11.47
C ALA A 202 -3.52 -13.96 10.69
N ASN A 203 -3.46 -13.83 9.37
CA ASN A 203 -2.52 -14.56 8.51
C ASN A 203 -1.61 -13.64 7.67
N SER A 204 -1.56 -12.34 7.96
CA SER A 204 -0.71 -11.43 7.16
C SER A 204 0.77 -11.61 7.50
N LEU A 205 1.63 -11.52 6.48
CA LEU A 205 3.08 -11.52 6.65
C LEU A 205 3.57 -10.18 7.21
N PHE A 206 2.91 -9.10 6.83
CA PHE A 206 3.29 -7.73 7.15
C PHE A 206 2.30 -7.12 8.14
N ASN A 207 2.81 -6.49 9.19
CA ASN A 207 2.01 -5.60 10.03
C ASN A 207 2.25 -4.15 9.58
N VAL A 208 1.21 -3.32 9.57
CA VAL A 208 1.24 -1.93 9.06
C VAL A 208 1.07 -0.95 10.20
N LYS A 209 1.99 -0.01 10.37
CA LYS A 209 1.78 1.15 11.24
C LYS A 209 1.48 2.38 10.37
N PRO A 210 0.22 2.85 10.33
CA PRO A 210 -0.17 3.96 9.48
C PRO A 210 0.32 5.31 10.03
N PHE A 211 0.27 6.33 9.17
CA PHE A 211 0.39 7.72 9.61
C PHE A 211 -0.89 8.16 10.34
N ALA A 212 -0.74 8.67 11.55
CA ALA A 212 -1.86 9.05 12.43
C ALA A 212 -1.80 10.51 12.91
N ASN A 213 -0.89 11.33 12.40
CA ASN A 213 -0.67 12.69 12.89
C ASN A 213 -1.19 13.73 11.89
N TRP A 214 -2.46 13.62 11.49
CA TRP A 214 -3.05 14.58 10.54
C TRP A 214 -3.23 15.95 11.20
N SER A 215 -3.01 17.03 10.43
CA SER A 215 -3.33 18.38 10.91
C SER A 215 -4.84 18.56 10.98
N ASP A 216 -5.32 19.49 11.81
CA ASP A 216 -6.76 19.66 12.05
C ASP A 216 -7.56 20.05 10.78
N ASP A 217 -6.91 20.62 9.77
CA ASP A 217 -7.48 20.90 8.44
C ASP A 217 -7.42 19.72 7.47
N GLU A 218 -6.54 18.74 7.72
CA GLU A 218 -6.49 17.48 6.98
C GLU A 218 -7.35 16.39 7.65
N LYS A 219 -7.87 16.57 8.87
CA LYS A 219 -8.73 15.56 9.48
C LYS A 219 -10.07 15.47 8.77
N TYR A 220 -10.57 14.24 8.62
CA TYR A 220 -11.97 14.03 8.31
C TYR A 220 -12.79 14.40 9.56
N LEU A 221 -13.85 15.19 9.42
CA LEU A 221 -14.73 15.61 10.53
C LEU A 221 -16.22 15.43 10.17
N PHE A 222 -16.52 14.56 9.23
CA PHE A 222 -17.86 14.29 8.76
C PHE A 222 -18.56 13.18 9.54
N VAL A 223 -19.89 13.16 9.48
CA VAL A 223 -20.72 12.07 10.02
C VAL A 223 -21.26 11.23 8.88
N TRP A 224 -20.71 10.02 8.69
CA TRP A 224 -21.03 9.18 7.53
C TRP A 224 -22.53 8.91 7.36
N SER A 225 -23.27 8.71 8.44
CA SER A 225 -24.72 8.46 8.41
C SER A 225 -25.54 9.60 7.78
N GLN A 226 -25.02 10.83 7.79
CA GLN A 226 -25.62 12.02 7.17
C GLN A 226 -25.23 12.19 5.69
N LEU A 227 -24.07 11.65 5.30
CA LEU A 227 -23.55 11.72 3.93
C LEU A 227 -23.98 10.55 3.06
N LYS A 228 -24.16 9.35 3.62
CA LYS A 228 -24.33 8.10 2.85
C LYS A 228 -25.48 8.15 1.83
N SER A 229 -26.55 8.89 2.10
CA SER A 229 -27.70 9.03 1.19
C SER A 229 -27.50 10.10 0.11
N GLN A 230 -26.50 10.97 0.24
CA GLN A 230 -26.20 12.03 -0.72
C GLN A 230 -25.49 11.43 -1.95
N PRO A 231 -25.82 11.85 -3.18
CA PRO A 231 -25.15 11.36 -4.38
C PRO A 231 -23.67 11.74 -4.44
N ASP A 232 -23.30 12.88 -3.85
CA ASP A 232 -21.99 13.50 -3.81
C ASP A 232 -21.31 13.33 -2.43
N ALA A 233 -21.45 12.15 -1.82
CA ALA A 233 -20.92 11.84 -0.49
C ALA A 233 -19.37 11.88 -0.39
N PHE A 234 -18.67 11.97 -1.52
CA PHE A 234 -17.21 11.97 -1.62
C PHE A 234 -16.72 13.20 -2.39
N GLU A 235 -15.53 13.67 -2.06
CA GLU A 235 -14.84 14.77 -2.74
C GLU A 235 -13.64 14.25 -3.55
N LYS A 236 -13.18 15.03 -4.54
CA LYS A 236 -11.95 14.72 -5.28
C LYS A 236 -10.77 15.45 -4.65
N TYR A 237 -9.71 14.72 -4.32
CA TYR A 237 -8.45 15.32 -3.90
C TYR A 237 -7.80 16.08 -5.07
N PRO A 238 -7.43 17.37 -4.89
CA PRO A 238 -6.91 18.19 -5.97
C PRO A 238 -5.41 17.92 -6.21
N PHE A 239 -5.09 16.76 -6.80
CA PHE A 239 -3.72 16.45 -7.21
C PHE A 239 -3.20 17.51 -8.20
N LYS A 240 -2.07 18.14 -7.86
CA LYS A 240 -1.37 19.13 -8.69
C LYS A 240 -0.29 18.45 -9.51
#